data_AF-K1UFI2-F1
#
_entry.id   AF-K1UFI2-F1
#
_cell.length_a   1.000
_cell.length_b   1.000
_cell.length_c   1.000
_cell.angle_alpha   90.00
_cell.angle_beta   90.00
_cell.angle_gamma   90.00
#
_symmetry.space_group_name_H-M   'P 1'
#
loop_
_entity.id
_entity.type
_entity.pdbx_description
1 polymer ?
#
loop_
_entity_poly.entity_id
_entity_poly.type
_entity_poly.pdbx_seq_one_letter_code
_entity_poly.pdbx_strand_id
1 'polypeptide(L)'
;PRVSRSSALASKATGYPIAKVAAKIALGFTLDEIKNAITHKTYASFEPTLDYCVVKIPRLPFDKFITAKRTLTTQMKATGEVMSICNNFEEH
;
A
#
# COMPACT_ATOMS: atom_id res chain seq x y z
N PRO A 1 -11.15 11.80 5.41
CA PRO A 1 -11.06 10.94 4.20
C PRO A 1 -9.84 11.32 3.33
N ARG A 2 -8.72 10.61 3.48
CA ARG A 2 -7.45 10.95 2.82
C ARG A 2 -6.64 9.69 2.51
N VAL A 3 -5.61 9.85 1.68
CA VAL A 3 -4.57 8.83 1.51
C VAL A 3 -3.91 8.50 2.87
N SER A 4 -3.53 7.24 3.00
CA SER A 4 -3.00 6.66 4.24
C SER A 4 -1.78 5.79 3.93
N ARG A 5 -1.12 5.30 4.99
CA ARG A 5 -0.05 4.30 4.86
C ARG A 5 -0.56 3.03 4.18
N SER A 6 -1.83 2.66 4.40
CA SER A 6 -2.46 1.53 3.74
C SER A 6 -2.73 1.79 2.26
N SER A 7 -3.09 3.01 1.85
CA SER A 7 -3.25 3.31 0.41
C SER A 7 -1.90 3.33 -0.31
N ALA A 8 -0.82 3.75 0.36
CA ALA A 8 0.53 3.65 -0.19
C ALA A 8 0.95 2.19 -0.39
N LEU A 9 0.70 1.33 0.62
CA LEU A 9 0.92 -0.12 0.50
C LEU A 9 0.09 -0.72 -0.63
N ALA A 10 -1.21 -0.44 -0.68
CA ALA A 10 -2.09 -0.95 -1.73
C ALA A 10 -1.65 -0.50 -3.13
N SER A 11 -1.17 0.75 -3.26
CA SER A 11 -0.64 1.25 -4.55
C SER A 11 0.61 0.51 -4.99
N LYS A 12 1.47 0.10 -4.04
CA LYS A 12 2.66 -0.72 -4.33
C LYS A 12 2.29 -2.17 -4.61
N ALA A 13 1.34 -2.71 -3.86
CA ALA A 13 0.87 -4.08 -3.99
C ALA A 13 0.17 -4.34 -5.32
N THR A 14 -0.58 -3.36 -5.82
CA THR A 14 -1.37 -3.52 -7.04
C THR A 14 -0.76 -2.86 -8.27
N GLY A 15 0.26 -2.02 -8.06
CA GLY A 15 0.76 -1.10 -9.08
C GLY A 15 -0.22 0.04 -9.42
N TYR A 16 -1.42 0.07 -8.84
CA TYR A 16 -2.42 1.10 -9.11
C TYR A 16 -2.11 2.39 -8.32
N PRO A 17 -1.81 3.53 -8.97
CA PRO A 17 -1.35 4.71 -8.27
C PRO A 17 -2.52 5.51 -7.65
N ILE A 18 -3.04 5.06 -6.50
CA ILE A 18 -4.24 5.60 -5.85
C ILE A 18 -4.16 7.11 -5.66
N ALA A 19 -3.03 7.64 -5.16
CA ALA A 19 -2.86 9.07 -4.92
C ALA A 19 -2.92 9.90 -6.22
N LYS A 20 -2.36 9.38 -7.32
CA LYS A 20 -2.34 10.05 -8.62
C LYS A 20 -3.73 10.06 -9.25
N VAL A 21 -4.47 8.96 -9.12
CA VAL A 21 -5.86 8.87 -9.58
C VAL A 21 -6.76 9.79 -8.75
N ALA A 22 -6.64 9.76 -7.42
CA ALA A 22 -7.41 10.61 -6.53
C ALA A 22 -7.19 12.11 -6.81
N ALA A 23 -5.95 12.52 -7.13
CA ALA A 23 -5.66 13.90 -7.51
C ALA A 23 -6.38 14.31 -8.81
N LYS A 24 -6.48 13.41 -9.81
CA LYS A 24 -7.22 13.69 -11.04
C LYS A 24 -8.73 13.73 -10.80
N ILE A 25 -9.26 12.85 -9.96
CA ILE A 25 -10.67 12.90 -9.56
C ILE A 25 -11.00 14.24 -8.90
N ALA A 26 -10.11 14.75 -8.05
CA ALA A 26 -10.28 16.07 -7.44
C ALA A 26 -10.29 17.23 -8.46
N LEU A 27 -9.75 17.03 -9.66
CA LEU A 27 -9.79 17.98 -10.77
C LEU A 27 -11.05 17.81 -11.66
N GLY A 28 -11.96 16.91 -11.29
CA GLY A 28 -13.23 16.68 -12.00
C GLY A 28 -13.20 15.51 -13.00
N PHE A 29 -12.09 14.76 -13.10
CA PHE A 29 -12.02 13.59 -13.97
C PHE A 29 -12.80 12.40 -13.39
N THR A 30 -13.39 11.58 -14.26
CA THR A 30 -13.97 10.29 -13.88
C THR A 30 -12.96 9.15 -14.07
N LEU A 31 -13.23 7.98 -13.47
CA LEU A 31 -12.29 6.83 -13.51
C LEU A 31 -12.07 6.28 -14.92
N ASP A 32 -13.08 6.37 -15.78
CA ASP A 32 -13.07 5.97 -17.18
C ASP A 32 -12.35 6.96 -18.10
N GLU A 33 -12.01 8.16 -17.63
CA GLU A 33 -11.19 9.12 -18.38
C GLU A 33 -9.69 8.98 -18.04
N ILE A 34 -9.39 8.42 -16.87
CA ILE A 34 -8.02 8.28 -16.38
C ILE A 34 -7.41 7.01 -16.94
N LYS A 35 -6.44 7.14 -17.86
CA LYS A 35 -5.67 5.98 -18.35
C LYS A 35 -4.87 5.30 -17.23
N ASN A 36 -4.83 3.96 -17.28
CA ASN A 36 -4.00 3.14 -16.42
C ASN A 36 -2.51 3.45 -16.66
N ALA A 37 -1.79 3.73 -15.58
CA ALA A 37 -0.40 4.14 -15.62
C ALA A 37 0.60 2.99 -15.89
N ILE A 38 0.18 1.73 -15.78
CA ILE A 38 1.02 0.55 -16.00
C ILE A 38 0.76 -0.04 -17.39
N THR A 39 -0.50 -0.40 -17.66
CA THR A 39 -0.84 -1.09 -18.91
C THR A 39 -0.92 -0.14 -20.09
N HIS A 40 -1.17 1.16 -19.86
CA HIS A 40 -1.40 2.23 -20.84
C HIS A 40 -2.51 2.00 -21.88
N LYS A 41 -3.13 0.81 -21.87
CA LYS A 41 -4.18 0.37 -22.79
C LYS A 41 -5.56 0.40 -22.15
N THR A 42 -5.63 0.25 -20.83
CA THR A 42 -6.89 0.27 -20.07
C THR A 42 -7.05 1.58 -19.28
N TYR A 43 -8.22 1.76 -18.69
CA TYR A 43 -8.56 2.90 -17.84
C TYR A 43 -8.40 2.57 -16.36
N ALA A 44 -8.59 3.55 -15.48
CA ALA A 44 -8.53 3.40 -14.03
C ALA A 44 -9.82 2.80 -13.44
N SER A 45 -10.89 2.70 -14.24
CA SER A 45 -12.15 2.03 -13.91
C SER A 45 -12.04 0.50 -13.95
N PHE A 46 -11.19 -0.08 -13.11
CA PHE A 46 -11.07 -1.52 -12.95
C PHE A 46 -10.60 -1.87 -11.54
N GLU A 47 -10.81 -3.13 -11.15
CA GLU A 47 -10.25 -3.70 -9.93
C GLU A 47 -8.97 -4.49 -10.28
N PRO A 48 -7.80 -4.15 -9.69
CA PRO A 48 -6.57 -4.89 -9.94
C PRO A 48 -6.67 -6.33 -9.43
N THR A 49 -6.32 -7.29 -10.28
CA THR A 49 -6.17 -8.70 -9.90
C THR A 49 -4.70 -9.03 -9.71
N LEU A 50 -4.36 -9.70 -8.60
CA LEU A 50 -3.00 -10.09 -8.26
C LEU A 50 -2.88 -11.61 -8.34
N ASP A 51 -1.80 -12.07 -8.96
CA ASP A 51 -1.37 -13.46 -9.07
C ASP A 51 -0.25 -13.80 -8.06
N TYR A 52 0.04 -12.89 -7.13
CA TYR A 52 1.04 -13.02 -6.08
C TYR A 52 0.50 -12.58 -4.72
N CYS A 53 1.18 -13.01 -3.67
CA CYS A 53 0.96 -12.58 -2.30
C CYS A 53 1.84 -11.36 -1.97
N VAL A 54 1.25 -10.39 -1.26
CA VAL A 54 1.97 -9.25 -0.70
C VAL A 54 1.89 -9.30 0.81
N VAL A 55 3.05 -9.31 1.46
CA VAL A 55 3.13 -9.35 2.92
C VAL A 55 3.81 -8.09 3.42
N LYS A 56 3.28 -7.55 4.53
CA LYS A 56 3.80 -6.36 5.19
C LYS A 56 4.18 -6.69 6.62
N ILE A 57 5.41 -6.36 6.99
CA ILE A 57 5.93 -6.56 8.35
C ILE A 57 6.36 -5.21 8.96
N PRO A 58 5.89 -4.83 10.16
CA PRO A 58 6.32 -3.61 10.83
C PRO A 58 7.75 -3.75 11.38
N ARG A 59 8.58 -2.72 11.21
CA ARG A 59 9.89 -2.63 11.86
C ARG A 59 9.75 -1.98 13.23
N LEU A 60 10.04 -2.76 14.27
CA LEU A 60 10.00 -2.32 15.67
C LEU A 60 11.43 -1.99 16.14
N PRO A 61 11.70 -0.79 16.67
CA PRO A 61 13.04 -0.35 17.08
C PRO A 61 13.31 -0.67 18.56
N PHE A 62 13.12 -1.93 18.99
CA PHE A 62 13.24 -2.28 20.41
C PHE A 62 14.65 -2.07 20.98
N ASP A 63 15.67 -2.07 20.12
CA ASP A 63 17.07 -1.88 20.51
C ASP A 63 17.37 -0.43 20.96
N LYS A 64 16.56 0.55 20.51
CA LYS A 64 16.74 1.96 20.87
C LYS A 64 16.00 2.37 22.14
N PHE A 65 15.02 1.57 22.58
CA PHE A 65 14.14 1.91 23.70
C PHE A 65 14.09 0.77 24.73
N ILE A 66 15.13 0.71 25.56
CA ILE A 66 15.37 -0.37 26.53
C ILE A 66 14.26 -0.42 27.60
N THR A 67 13.78 0.75 28.05
CA THR A 67 12.73 0.87 29.08
C THR A 67 11.31 0.85 28.52
N ALA A 68 11.15 0.86 27.19
CA ALA A 68 9.82 0.90 26.58
C ALA A 68 9.13 -0.47 26.64
N LYS A 69 7.83 -0.46 26.94
CA LYS A 69 7.01 -1.68 26.99
C LYS A 69 6.90 -2.31 25.60
N ARG A 70 7.43 -3.53 25.44
CA ARG A 70 7.47 -4.28 24.17
C ARG A 70 6.12 -4.83 23.71
N THR A 71 5.12 -4.88 24.60
CA THR A 71 3.76 -5.36 24.27
C THR A 71 3.11 -4.48 23.21
N LEU A 72 2.61 -5.10 22.13
CA LEU A 72 1.83 -4.43 21.10
C LEU A 72 0.41 -4.13 21.59
N THR A 73 -0.10 -2.95 21.25
CA THR A 73 -1.44 -2.48 21.60
C THR A 73 -1.99 -1.66 20.42
N THR A 74 -3.18 -1.08 20.56
CA THR A 74 -3.82 -0.23 19.54
C THR A 74 -2.99 1.00 19.17
N GLN A 75 -2.14 1.47 20.09
CA GLN A 75 -1.17 2.53 19.84
C GLN A 75 0.01 2.01 19.01
N MET A 76 0.31 2.71 17.92
CA MET A 76 1.42 2.36 17.04
C MET A 76 2.78 2.56 17.71
N LYS A 77 3.61 1.51 17.67
CA LYS A 77 5.01 1.51 18.14
C LYS A 77 6.05 1.25 17.06
N ALA A 78 5.61 0.92 15.84
CA ALA A 78 6.49 0.66 14.71
C ALA A 78 7.03 1.98 14.13
N THR A 79 8.33 2.01 13.81
CA THR A 79 8.98 3.17 13.17
C THR A 79 9.07 3.05 11.66
N GLY A 80 8.79 1.87 11.12
CA GLY A 80 8.77 1.63 9.69
C GLY A 80 8.02 0.35 9.35
N GLU A 81 8.00 0.02 8.08
CA GLU A 81 7.39 -1.17 7.53
C GLU A 81 8.18 -1.65 6.31
N VAL A 82 8.30 -2.96 6.16
CA VAL A 82 8.85 -3.62 4.97
C VAL A 82 7.70 -4.31 4.25
N MET A 83 7.84 -4.40 2.93
CA MET A 83 6.90 -5.08 2.04
C MET A 83 7.70 -6.05 1.16
N SER A 84 7.18 -7.26 0.99
CA SER A 84 7.71 -8.27 0.08
C SER A 84 6.59 -8.84 -0.79
N ILE A 85 6.96 -9.39 -1.94
CA ILE A 85 6.09 -9.92 -2.99
C ILE A 85 6.55 -11.35 -3.31
N CYS A 86 5.68 -12.33 -3.13
CA CYS A 86 6.00 -13.75 -3.29
C CYS A 86 4.86 -14.49 -4.01
N ASN A 87 5.13 -15.62 -4.67
CA ASN A 87 4.10 -16.36 -5.41
C ASN A 87 3.20 -17.20 -4.49
N ASN A 88 3.70 -17.56 -3.31
CA ASN A 88 2.97 -18.22 -2.23
C ASN A 88 3.34 -17.54 -0.89
N PHE A 89 2.62 -17.90 0.18
CA PHE A 89 2.82 -17.26 1.48
C PHE A 89 4.09 -17.73 2.18
N GLU A 90 4.48 -18.99 1.96
CA GLU A 90 5.61 -19.66 2.61
C GLU A 90 6.97 -19.20 2.09
N GLU A 91 7.01 -18.70 0.86
CA GLU A 91 8.21 -18.15 0.21
C GLU A 91 8.59 -16.75 0.74
N HIS A 92 7.77 -16.15 1.61
CA HIS A 92 7.99 -14.83 2.19
C HIS A 92 8.99 -14.77 3.35
#